data_AF-A0A813CFW6-F1
#
_entry.id   AF-A0A813CFW6-F1
#
_cell.length_a   1.000
_cell.length_b   1.000
_cell.length_c   1.000
_cell.angle_alpha   90.00
_cell.angle_beta   90.00
_cell.angle_gamma   90.00
#
_symmetry.space_group_name_H-M   'P 1'
#
loop_
_entity.id
_entity.type
_entity.pdbx_description
1 polymer ?
#
loop_
_entity_poly.entity_id
_entity_poly.type
_entity_poly.pdbx_seq_one_letter_code
_entity_poly.pdbx_strand_id
1 'polypeptide(L)'
;MSCLGKKMKRDGPTASIYMTHAKFCKRSRVRLPILECTPDLDMGMVEECHGPEYEWHQLFLGPGDCGHAAVSRPRTYVIGCRTQDCQAIHDVAELADRITEQLRWTETVVSDYLLATPTEVALEAHALARKRQVHYEQTDDLHYLLSENEKKRLA
;
A
#
# COMPACT_ATOMS: atom_id res chain seq x y z
N MET A 1 -5.64 -4.30 6.93
CA MET A 1 -6.55 -5.31 7.52
C MET A 1 -7.45 -5.89 6.44
N SER A 2 -7.58 -7.22 6.34
CA SER A 2 -8.51 -7.85 5.37
C SER A 2 -9.96 -7.53 5.73
N CYS A 3 -10.87 -7.55 4.75
CA CYS A 3 -12.29 -7.21 4.95
C CYS A 3 -13.01 -8.03 6.05
N LEU A 4 -12.50 -9.21 6.40
CA LEU A 4 -13.05 -10.07 7.45
C LEU A 4 -12.68 -9.62 8.88
N GLY A 5 -11.49 -9.05 9.09
CA GLY A 5 -11.06 -8.54 10.40
C GLY A 5 -11.62 -7.16 10.76
N LYS A 6 -12.21 -6.44 9.78
CA LYS A 6 -12.66 -5.04 9.94
C LYS A 6 -13.82 -4.84 10.92
N LYS A 7 -14.56 -5.89 11.29
CA LYS A 7 -15.84 -5.75 12.04
C LYS A 7 -15.70 -5.67 13.55
N MET A 8 -14.54 -6.05 14.13
CA MET A 8 -14.34 -6.07 15.59
C MET A 8 -13.12 -5.23 15.97
N LYS A 9 -12.99 -3.99 15.50
CA LYS A 9 -11.74 -3.23 15.64
C LYS A 9 -11.23 -3.11 17.09
N ARG A 10 -12.08 -2.62 17.99
CA ARG A 10 -11.79 -2.44 19.43
C ARG A 10 -11.89 -3.73 20.22
N ASP A 11 -12.93 -4.52 19.95
CA ASP A 11 -13.25 -5.73 20.72
C ASP A 11 -12.69 -7.02 20.11
N GLY A 12 -11.92 -6.90 19.04
CA GLY A 12 -11.42 -8.01 18.26
C GLY A 12 -9.92 -8.22 18.40
N PRO A 13 -9.41 -9.28 17.77
CA PRO A 13 -8.06 -9.77 18.00
C PRO A 13 -6.99 -8.73 17.61
N THR A 14 -7.32 -7.79 16.73
CA THR A 14 -6.39 -6.75 16.24
C THR A 14 -6.07 -5.68 17.28
N ALA A 15 -6.94 -5.45 18.28
CA ALA A 15 -6.69 -4.45 19.33
C ALA A 15 -5.40 -4.74 20.12
N SER A 16 -5.12 -6.03 20.35
CA SER A 16 -3.90 -6.49 21.03
C SER A 16 -2.61 -6.02 20.35
N ILE A 17 -2.61 -5.87 19.02
CA ILE A 17 -1.46 -5.41 18.25
C ILE A 17 -1.20 -3.93 18.51
N TYR A 18 -2.24 -3.08 18.47
CA TYR A 18 -2.12 -1.65 18.79
C TYR A 18 -1.61 -1.44 20.22
N MET A 19 -2.16 -2.18 21.19
CA MET A 19 -1.75 -2.09 22.60
C MET A 19 -0.30 -2.55 22.81
N THR A 20 0.10 -3.65 22.17
CA THR A 20 1.47 -4.18 22.29
C THR A 20 2.48 -3.20 21.69
N HIS A 21 2.19 -2.66 20.51
CA HIS A 21 3.01 -1.64 19.87
C HIS A 21 3.12 -0.38 20.73
N ALA A 22 2.00 0.15 21.22
CA ALA A 22 2.00 1.34 22.07
C ALA A 22 2.78 1.13 23.37
N LYS A 23 2.62 -0.03 24.02
CA LYS A 23 3.39 -0.40 25.22
C LYS A 23 4.89 -0.45 24.93
N PHE A 24 5.28 -1.00 23.78
CA PHE A 24 6.68 -1.00 23.34
C PHE A 24 7.20 0.43 23.14
N CYS A 25 6.48 1.27 22.39
CA CYS A 25 6.88 2.66 22.12
C CYS A 25 7.05 3.48 23.41
N LYS A 26 6.10 3.35 24.35
CA LYS A 26 6.15 4.01 25.67
C LYS A 26 7.35 3.54 26.49
N ARG A 27 7.51 2.23 26.65
CA ARG A 27 8.59 1.66 27.47
C ARG A 27 9.97 1.95 26.90
N SER A 28 10.14 1.77 25.60
CA SER A 28 11.40 1.97 24.89
C SER A 28 11.66 3.44 24.58
N ARG A 29 10.72 4.34 24.89
CA ARG A 29 10.85 5.77 24.62
C ARG A 29 11.21 6.02 23.15
N VAL A 30 10.47 5.40 22.23
CA VAL A 30 10.67 5.59 20.78
C VAL A 30 10.38 7.05 20.43
N ARG A 31 11.25 7.68 19.64
CA ARG A 31 11.11 9.10 19.27
C ARG A 31 10.22 9.29 18.03
N LEU A 32 10.41 8.42 17.05
CA LEU A 32 9.78 8.50 15.73
C LEU A 32 9.23 7.12 15.32
N PRO A 33 8.12 6.64 15.91
CA PRO A 33 7.46 5.42 15.42
C PRO A 33 6.86 5.64 14.03
N ILE A 34 7.01 4.65 13.14
CA ILE A 34 6.41 4.64 11.81
C ILE A 34 5.59 3.36 11.67
N LEU A 35 4.32 3.49 11.29
CA LEU A 35 3.40 2.39 11.06
C LEU A 35 3.04 2.33 9.57
N GLU A 36 3.13 1.16 8.94
CA GLU A 36 2.62 0.91 7.59
C GLU A 36 1.37 0.02 7.68
N CYS A 37 0.30 0.40 6.99
CA CYS A 37 -0.92 -0.40 6.93
C CYS A 37 -1.72 -0.12 5.65
N THR A 38 -2.84 -0.84 5.49
CA THR A 38 -3.86 -0.51 4.49
C THR A 38 -4.53 0.84 4.81
N PRO A 39 -5.05 1.57 3.81
CA PRO A 39 -5.75 2.85 4.03
C PRO A 39 -6.88 2.82 5.08
N ASP A 40 -7.49 1.65 5.33
CA ASP A 40 -8.50 1.45 6.36
C ASP A 40 -7.98 1.40 7.82
N LEU A 41 -6.74 1.84 8.07
CA LEU A 41 -6.17 1.89 9.41
C LEU A 41 -7.02 2.77 10.33
N ASP A 42 -7.22 2.33 11.56
CA ASP A 42 -8.01 3.08 12.54
C ASP A 42 -7.12 4.06 13.32
N MET A 43 -7.10 5.32 12.90
CA MET A 43 -6.30 6.36 13.57
C MET A 43 -6.73 6.60 15.02
N GLY A 44 -8.03 6.48 15.31
CA GLY A 44 -8.52 6.61 16.68
C GLY A 44 -7.91 5.57 17.62
N MET A 45 -7.74 4.33 17.16
CA MET A 45 -7.02 3.30 17.93
C MET A 45 -5.54 3.60 18.13
N VAL A 46 -4.87 4.16 17.11
CA VAL A 46 -3.46 4.56 17.20
C VAL A 46 -3.31 5.65 18.26
N GLU A 47 -4.10 6.72 18.16
CA GLU A 47 -4.07 7.86 19.07
C GLU A 47 -4.45 7.45 20.51
N GLU A 48 -5.51 6.66 20.68
CA GLU A 48 -5.98 6.20 21.99
C GLU A 48 -4.93 5.32 22.71
N CYS A 49 -4.32 4.36 22.00
CA CYS A 49 -3.35 3.44 22.60
C CYS A 49 -2.03 4.14 22.96
N HIS A 50 -1.54 5.02 22.07
CA HIS A 50 -0.28 5.73 22.27
C HIS A 50 -0.42 6.95 23.19
N GLY A 51 -1.62 7.51 23.31
CA GLY A 51 -1.92 8.64 24.17
C GLY A 51 -1.30 9.96 23.67
N PRO A 52 -1.40 11.05 24.47
CA PRO A 52 -1.02 12.39 24.07
C PRO A 52 0.50 12.64 24.01
N GLU A 53 1.32 11.62 24.31
CA GLU A 53 2.78 11.71 24.24
C GLU A 53 3.29 11.78 22.80
N TYR A 54 2.46 11.43 21.82
CA TYR A 54 2.79 11.43 20.41
C TYR A 54 1.81 12.30 19.62
N GLU A 55 2.37 13.15 18.77
CA GLU A 55 1.66 13.78 17.67
C GLU A 55 1.73 12.85 16.45
N TRP A 56 0.60 12.60 15.78
CA TRP A 56 0.52 11.64 14.69
C TRP A 56 0.20 12.33 13.36
N HIS A 57 0.94 11.97 12.32
CA HIS A 57 0.72 12.43 10.96
C HIS A 57 0.44 11.22 10.06
N GLN A 58 -0.67 11.27 9.33
CA GLN A 58 -1.06 10.20 8.41
C GLN A 58 -0.79 10.62 6.97
N LEU A 59 -0.07 9.78 6.26
CA LEU A 59 0.22 9.91 4.84
C LEU A 59 -0.42 8.75 4.07
N PHE A 60 -0.95 9.03 2.89
CA PHE A 60 -1.44 8.01 1.97
C PHE A 60 -0.55 8.00 0.74
N LEU A 61 0.08 6.85 0.46
CA LEU A 61 0.91 6.66 -0.72
C LEU A 61 0.57 5.34 -1.38
N GLY A 62 0.53 5.34 -2.70
CA GLY A 62 0.48 4.18 -3.55
C GLY A 62 1.74 4.04 -4.40
N PRO A 63 1.98 2.86 -4.98
CA PRO A 63 3.10 2.66 -5.89
C PRO A 63 3.08 3.63 -7.09
N GLY A 64 1.89 4.04 -7.53
CA GLY A 64 1.72 5.03 -8.61
C GLY A 64 2.33 6.40 -8.32
N ASP A 65 2.38 6.82 -7.04
CA ASP A 65 2.98 8.12 -6.67
C ASP A 65 4.49 8.15 -6.95
N CYS A 66 5.14 6.98 -6.89
CA CYS A 66 6.57 6.80 -7.19
C CYS A 66 6.84 6.33 -8.63
N GLY A 67 5.85 6.32 -9.52
CA GLY A 67 6.01 5.88 -10.91
C GLY A 67 5.63 4.41 -11.18
N HIS A 68 5.22 3.63 -10.17
CA HIS A 68 4.84 2.23 -10.32
C HIS A 68 3.32 2.04 -10.48
N ALA A 69 2.72 2.76 -11.41
CA ALA A 69 1.25 2.82 -11.58
C ALA A 69 0.60 1.47 -11.93
N ALA A 70 1.38 0.50 -12.41
CA ALA A 70 0.90 -0.84 -12.73
C ALA A 70 0.56 -1.69 -11.50
N VAL A 71 0.99 -1.29 -10.30
CA VAL A 71 0.72 -2.01 -9.05
C VAL A 71 -0.27 -1.23 -8.19
N SER A 72 -1.49 -1.75 -8.05
CA SER A 72 -2.50 -1.18 -7.15
C SER A 72 -2.33 -1.72 -5.74
N ARG A 73 -1.45 -1.09 -4.96
CA ARG A 73 -1.21 -1.44 -3.55
C ARG A 73 -1.18 -0.19 -2.67
N PRO A 74 -2.29 0.56 -2.54
CA PRO A 74 -2.32 1.74 -1.70
C PRO A 74 -1.99 1.38 -0.25
N ARG A 75 -1.22 2.24 0.41
CA ARG A 75 -0.82 2.13 1.80
C ARG A 75 -1.02 3.46 2.51
N THR A 76 -1.17 3.36 3.81
CA THR A 76 -1.06 4.51 4.69
C THR A 76 0.15 4.33 5.60
N TYR A 77 0.92 5.41 5.73
CA TYR A 77 2.06 5.52 6.62
C TYR A 77 1.68 6.49 7.73
N VAL A 78 1.76 6.05 8.98
CA VAL A 78 1.46 6.89 10.13
C VAL A 78 2.76 7.14 10.88
N ILE A 79 3.15 8.40 10.94
CA ILE A 79 4.41 8.87 11.51
C ILE A 79 4.08 9.54 12.83
N GLY A 80 4.58 8.97 13.93
CA GLY A 80 4.45 9.55 15.25
C GLY A 80 5.67 10.37 15.61
N CYS A 81 5.46 11.50 16.26
CA CYS A 81 6.49 12.39 16.77
C CYS A 81 6.30 12.50 18.29
N ARG A 82 7.26 12.05 19.10
CA ARG A 82 7.15 12.20 20.55
C ARG A 82 7.30 13.66 20.96
N THR A 83 6.24 14.26 21.50
CA THR A 83 6.13 15.71 21.74
C THR A 83 7.13 16.26 22.76
N GLN A 84 7.68 15.41 23.63
CA GLN A 84 8.66 15.81 24.65
C GLN A 84 10.08 16.01 24.09
N ASP A 85 10.43 15.35 22.98
CA ASP A 85 11.83 15.30 22.49
C ASP A 85 11.96 15.59 21.00
N CYS A 86 10.84 15.68 20.29
CA CYS A 86 10.80 15.82 18.84
C CYS A 86 9.77 16.88 18.47
N GLN A 87 10.05 17.57 17.38
CA GLN A 87 9.16 18.56 16.78
C GLN A 87 9.13 18.33 15.27
N ALA A 88 7.94 18.36 14.68
CA ALA A 88 7.81 18.36 13.22
C ALA A 88 8.35 19.69 12.67
N ILE A 89 9.41 19.59 11.86
CA ILE A 89 10.03 20.75 11.20
C ILE A 89 9.48 21.00 9.78
N HIS A 90 8.81 20.00 9.22
CA HIS A 90 8.23 20.01 7.88
C HIS A 90 6.85 19.36 7.91
N ASP A 91 5.98 19.79 7.00
CA ASP A 91 4.75 19.08 6.72
C ASP A 91 5.06 17.76 6.01
N VAL A 92 4.42 16.69 6.49
CA VAL A 92 4.70 15.33 6.01
C VAL A 92 4.21 15.12 4.59
N ALA A 93 3.08 15.72 4.22
CA ALA A 93 2.52 15.60 2.87
C ALA A 93 3.39 16.37 1.87
N GLU A 94 3.77 17.61 2.19
CA GLU A 94 4.67 18.40 1.35
C GLU A 94 6.02 17.70 1.14
N LEU A 95 6.59 17.13 2.20
CA LEU A 95 7.84 16.38 2.09
C LEU A 95 7.68 15.13 1.22
N ALA A 96 6.57 14.40 1.38
CA ALA A 96 6.28 13.23 0.57
C ALA A 96 6.13 13.59 -0.91
N ASP A 97 5.43 14.67 -1.24
CA ASP A 97 5.27 15.14 -2.62
C ASP A 97 6.63 15.46 -3.25
N ARG A 98 7.49 16.21 -2.54
CA ARG A 98 8.84 16.53 -3.02
C ARG A 98 9.71 15.30 -3.23
N ILE A 99 9.65 14.33 -2.31
CA ILE A 99 10.42 13.09 -2.41
C ILE A 99 9.90 12.23 -3.57
N THR A 100 8.58 12.06 -3.68
CA THR A 100 7.98 11.24 -4.75
C THR A 100 8.22 11.84 -6.12
N GLU A 101 8.21 13.18 -6.26
CA GLU A 101 8.59 13.86 -7.50
C GLU A 101 10.02 13.51 -7.92
N GLN A 102 10.97 13.47 -6.98
CA GLN A 102 12.36 13.09 -7.25
C GLN A 102 12.55 11.58 -7.49
N LEU A 103 11.72 10.76 -6.86
CA LEU A 103 11.79 9.30 -6.94
C LEU A 103 10.92 8.69 -8.04
N ARG A 104 10.23 9.49 -8.85
CA ARG A 104 9.46 9.00 -9.99
C ARG A 104 10.36 8.27 -10.96
N TRP A 105 10.42 6.95 -10.82
CA TRP A 105 11.15 6.09 -11.73
C TRP A 105 10.25 5.81 -12.92
N THR A 106 10.49 6.54 -14.01
CA THR A 106 9.78 6.35 -15.28
C THR A 106 10.26 5.10 -16.03
N GLU A 107 11.31 4.45 -15.56
CA GLU A 107 11.96 3.32 -16.24
C GLU A 107 11.42 1.96 -15.82
N THR A 108 10.68 1.89 -14.71
CA THR A 108 10.26 0.59 -14.17
C THR A 108 8.98 0.10 -14.84
N VAL A 109 9.01 -1.11 -15.39
CA VAL A 109 7.88 -1.77 -16.03
C VAL A 109 7.24 -2.80 -15.11
N VAL A 110 6.03 -3.25 -15.45
CA VAL A 110 5.27 -4.22 -14.63
C VAL A 110 6.08 -5.49 -14.36
N SER A 111 6.85 -5.94 -15.34
CA SER A 111 7.71 -7.12 -15.25
C SER A 111 8.85 -6.98 -14.24
N ASP A 112 9.20 -5.76 -13.81
CA ASP A 112 10.21 -5.55 -12.78
C ASP A 112 9.71 -5.92 -11.38
N TYR A 113 8.37 -5.92 -11.19
CA TYR A 113 7.73 -6.18 -9.90
C TYR A 113 6.95 -7.49 -9.87
N LEU A 114 6.35 -7.86 -11.00
CA LEU A 114 5.51 -9.03 -11.12
C LEU A 114 6.28 -10.14 -11.85
N LEU A 115 6.88 -11.02 -11.07
CA LEU A 115 7.47 -12.26 -11.56
C LEU A 115 6.37 -13.32 -11.63
N ALA A 116 5.73 -13.44 -12.80
CA ALA A 116 4.89 -14.58 -13.11
C ALA A 116 5.71 -15.60 -13.91
N THR A 117 5.68 -16.86 -13.49
CA THR A 117 6.23 -17.95 -14.28
C THR A 117 5.45 -18.09 -15.60
N PRO A 118 6.06 -18.62 -16.67
CA PRO A 118 5.35 -18.88 -17.93
C PRO A 118 4.06 -19.69 -17.73
N THR A 119 4.07 -20.62 -16.78
CA THR A 119 2.89 -21.43 -16.41
C THR A 119 1.77 -20.58 -15.81
N GLU A 120 2.08 -19.67 -14.88
CA GLU A 120 1.09 -18.77 -14.29
C GLU A 120 0.47 -17.83 -15.33
N VAL A 121 1.30 -17.31 -16.24
CA VAL A 121 0.82 -16.49 -17.37
C VAL A 121 -0.12 -17.29 -18.27
N ALA A 122 0.23 -18.52 -18.63
CA ALA A 122 -0.62 -19.39 -19.46
C ALA A 122 -1.96 -19.72 -18.78
N LEU A 123 -1.96 -20.00 -17.48
CA LEU A 123 -3.18 -20.28 -16.71
C LEU A 123 -4.12 -19.06 -16.66
N GLU A 124 -3.57 -17.87 -16.39
CA GLU A 124 -4.36 -16.63 -16.34
C GLU A 124 -4.89 -16.27 -17.73
N ALA A 125 -4.06 -16.41 -18.78
CA ALA A 125 -4.46 -16.19 -20.16
C ALA A 125 -5.61 -17.12 -20.59
N HIS A 126 -5.53 -18.41 -20.22
CA HIS A 126 -6.60 -19.38 -20.49
C HIS A 126 -7.90 -19.04 -19.72
N ALA A 127 -7.79 -18.60 -18.46
CA ALA A 127 -8.93 -18.14 -17.67
C ALA A 127 -9.60 -16.89 -18.29
N LEU A 128 -8.80 -15.93 -18.75
CA LEU A 128 -9.27 -14.72 -19.41
C LEU A 128 -9.94 -15.03 -20.75
N ALA A 129 -9.35 -15.92 -21.56
CA ALA A 129 -9.92 -16.38 -22.83
C ALA A 129 -11.33 -16.97 -22.64
N ARG A 130 -11.49 -17.83 -21.62
CA ARG A 130 -12.79 -18.40 -21.23
C ARG A 130 -13.80 -17.32 -20.84
N LYS A 131 -13.39 -16.35 -20.02
CA LYS A 131 -14.25 -15.24 -19.58
C LYS A 131 -14.70 -14.37 -20.76
N ARG A 132 -13.82 -14.16 -21.74
CA ARG A 132 -14.08 -13.36 -22.94
C ARG A 132 -14.69 -14.16 -24.09
N GLN A 133 -14.90 -15.47 -23.91
CA GLN A 133 -15.42 -16.39 -24.93
C GLN A 133 -14.60 -16.38 -26.23
N VAL A 134 -13.28 -16.24 -26.11
CA VAL A 134 -12.33 -16.33 -27.22
C VAL A 134 -11.54 -17.63 -27.12
N HIS A 135 -11.05 -18.14 -28.26
CA HIS A 135 -10.18 -19.30 -28.28
C HIS A 135 -8.82 -18.95 -27.67
N TYR A 136 -8.31 -19.79 -26.76
CA TYR A 136 -6.98 -19.60 -26.21
C TYR A 136 -5.95 -20.20 -27.18
N GLU A 137 -5.05 -19.35 -27.66
CA GLU A 137 -3.88 -19.73 -28.44
C GLU A 137 -2.64 -19.69 -27.54
N GLN A 138 -1.85 -20.77 -27.55
CA GLN A 138 -0.60 -20.85 -26.82
C GLN A 138 0.51 -20.14 -27.60
N THR A 139 0.57 -18.82 -27.43
CA THR A 139 1.52 -17.91 -28.07
C THR A 139 2.05 -16.92 -27.03
N ASP A 140 3.24 -16.36 -27.29
CA ASP A 140 3.82 -15.29 -26.47
C ASP A 140 3.06 -13.97 -26.65
N ASP A 141 2.38 -13.79 -27.79
CA ASP A 141 1.57 -12.61 -28.06
C ASP A 141 0.14 -12.78 -27.54
N LEU A 142 -0.13 -12.18 -26.38
CA LEU A 142 -1.45 -12.20 -25.73
C LEU A 142 -2.34 -10.99 -26.08
N HIS A 143 -1.97 -10.14 -27.05
CA HIS A 143 -2.75 -8.93 -27.39
C HIS A 143 -4.17 -9.24 -27.90
N TYR A 144 -4.40 -10.44 -28.46
CA TYR A 144 -5.73 -10.88 -28.89
C TYR A 144 -6.72 -11.03 -27.71
N LEU A 145 -6.20 -11.23 -26.48
CA LEU A 145 -7.02 -11.31 -25.27
C LEU A 145 -7.50 -9.93 -24.80
N LEU A 146 -6.92 -8.84 -25.29
CA LEU A 146 -7.26 -7.47 -24.89
C LEU A 146 -8.51 -6.97 -25.62
N SER A 147 -9.29 -6.12 -24.95
CA SER A 147 -10.44 -5.43 -25.52
C SER A 147 -9.96 -4.21 -26.29
N GLU A 148 -10.80 -3.67 -27.18
CA GLU A 148 -10.45 -2.49 -27.95
C GLU A 148 -10.08 -1.27 -27.08
N ASN A 149 -10.72 -1.13 -25.91
CA ASN A 149 -10.38 -0.06 -24.96
C ASN A 149 -9.04 -0.30 -24.24
N GLU A 150 -8.69 -1.56 -23.97
CA GLU A 150 -7.40 -1.91 -23.36
C GLU A 150 -6.26 -1.74 -24.37
N LYS A 151 -6.46 -2.18 -25.62
CA LYS A 151 -5.49 -1.97 -26.72
C LYS A 151 -5.19 -0.49 -26.92
N LYS A 152 -6.22 0.37 -26.93
CA LYS A 152 -6.06 1.83 -27.02
C LYS A 152 -5.31 2.48 -25.85
N ARG A 153 -5.23 1.83 -24.69
CA ARG A 153 -4.50 2.33 -23.51
C ARG A 153 -3.03 1.91 -23.51
N LEU A 154 -2.67 0.92 -24.33
CA LEU A 154 -1.30 0.42 -24.48
C LEU A 154 -0.58 1.03 -25.69
N ALA A 155 -1.33 1.57 -26.65
CA ALA A 155 -0.81 2.31 -27.82
C ALA A 155 -0.62 3.79 -27.49
#